data_AF-A0A197JNL0-F1
#
_entry.id   AF-A0A197JNL0-F1
#
_cell.length_a   1.000
_cell.length_b   1.000
_cell.length_c   1.000
_cell.angle_alpha   90.00
_cell.angle_beta   90.00
_cell.angle_gamma   90.00
#
_symmetry.space_group_name_H-M   'P 1'
#
loop_
_entity.id
_entity.type
_entity.pdbx_description
1 polymer ?
#
loop_
_entity_poly.entity_id
_entity_poly.type
_entity_poly.pdbx_seq_one_letter_code
_entity_poly.pdbx_strand_id
1 'polypeptide(L)'
;MSHRRKPPSTEDRNEGYTGDEKWTVCHILRGLVPKALAAEWAKVFKEMPKSVAEHVSRLFCKYIEKEGREKIWKPRCERTVEWEKQQGITERRKHKPPEERPRT
;
A
#
# COMPACT_ATOMS: atom_id res chain seq x y z
N MET A 1 -31.72 13.08 -2.51
CA MET A 1 -31.10 11.87 -3.08
C MET A 1 -29.59 11.94 -2.88
N SER A 2 -29.06 11.27 -1.85
CA SER A 2 -27.64 11.34 -1.48
C SER A 2 -26.85 10.31 -2.28
N HIS A 3 -26.00 10.77 -3.22
CA HIS A 3 -25.11 9.91 -3.98
C HIS A 3 -23.94 9.46 -3.09
N ARG A 4 -24.12 8.38 -2.32
CA ARG A 4 -22.98 7.66 -1.74
C ARG A 4 -22.17 7.08 -2.89
N ARG A 5 -21.00 7.66 -3.18
CA ARG A 5 -19.98 6.98 -3.98
C ARG A 5 -19.60 5.72 -3.21
N LYS A 6 -19.88 4.56 -3.79
CA LYS A 6 -19.39 3.28 -3.27
C LYS A 6 -17.86 3.37 -3.18
N PRO A 7 -17.22 2.90 -2.10
CA PRO A 7 -15.78 2.70 -2.13
C PRO A 7 -15.47 1.75 -3.31
N PRO A 8 -14.42 2.02 -4.10
CA PRO A 8 -14.04 1.15 -5.20
C PRO A 8 -13.84 -0.27 -4.64
N SER A 9 -14.35 -1.26 -5.38
CA SER A 9 -14.23 -2.66 -4.96
C SER A 9 -12.74 -3.01 -4.89
N THR A 10 -12.37 -3.97 -4.06
CA THR A 10 -11.00 -4.52 -4.07
C THR A 10 -10.64 -5.14 -5.43
N GLU A 11 -11.63 -5.42 -6.28
CA GLU A 11 -11.47 -5.93 -7.64
C GLU A 11 -11.06 -4.81 -8.62
N ASP A 12 -11.55 -3.57 -8.45
CA ASP A 12 -11.17 -2.41 -9.27
C ASP A 12 -9.67 -2.03 -9.12
N ARG A 13 -9.01 -2.51 -8.07
CA ARG A 13 -7.55 -2.30 -7.89
C ARG A 13 -6.69 -3.20 -8.76
N ASN A 14 -7.25 -4.29 -9.28
CA ASN A 14 -6.57 -5.27 -10.11
C ASN A 14 -7.13 -5.34 -11.55
N GLU A 15 -8.01 -4.41 -11.94
CA GLU A 15 -8.40 -4.21 -13.34
C GLU A 15 -7.15 -3.86 -14.16
N GLY A 16 -6.62 -4.85 -14.88
CA GLY A 16 -5.48 -4.68 -15.77
C GLY A 16 -4.42 -5.79 -15.68
N TYR A 17 -4.51 -6.73 -14.74
CA TYR A 17 -3.57 -7.87 -14.71
C TYR A 17 -4.17 -9.07 -15.44
N THR A 18 -4.17 -9.03 -16.77
CA THR A 18 -4.36 -10.24 -17.57
C THR A 18 -3.08 -11.05 -17.46
N GLY A 19 -3.15 -12.26 -16.91
CA GLY A 19 -1.99 -13.10 -16.58
C GLY A 19 -1.06 -13.48 -17.75
N ASP A 20 -1.33 -12.98 -18.95
CA ASP A 20 -0.57 -13.17 -20.19
C ASP A 20 0.38 -12.00 -20.52
N GLU A 21 0.37 -10.90 -19.76
CA GLU A 21 1.33 -9.82 -19.99
C GLU A 21 2.74 -10.23 -19.56
N LYS A 22 3.69 -10.09 -20.51
CA LYS A 22 5.12 -10.30 -20.29
C LYS A 22 5.57 -9.45 -19.11
N TRP A 23 5.78 -10.08 -17.96
CA TRP A 23 6.07 -9.38 -16.73
C TRP A 23 7.34 -8.53 -16.88
N THR A 24 7.35 -7.35 -16.24
CA THR A 24 8.53 -6.47 -16.18
C THR A 24 8.87 -6.18 -14.72
N VAL A 25 10.11 -5.82 -14.45
CA VAL A 25 10.51 -5.43 -13.09
C VAL A 25 9.74 -4.22 -12.57
N CYS A 26 9.27 -3.35 -13.47
CA CYS A 26 8.35 -2.26 -13.09
C CYS A 26 7.06 -2.77 -12.45
N HIS A 27 6.54 -3.92 -12.88
CA HIS A 27 5.36 -4.54 -12.25
C HIS A 27 5.68 -5.01 -10.82
N ILE A 28 6.89 -5.52 -10.58
CA ILE A 28 7.33 -5.95 -9.24
C ILE A 28 7.47 -4.76 -8.28
N LEU A 29 7.97 -3.61 -8.78
CA LEU A 29 8.25 -2.43 -7.96
C LEU A 29 7.06 -1.46 -7.83
N ARG A 30 5.96 -1.70 -8.55
CA ARG A 30 4.82 -0.79 -8.61
C ARG A 30 4.20 -0.63 -7.21
N GLY A 31 4.08 0.62 -6.76
CA GLY A 31 3.51 0.96 -5.46
C GLY A 31 4.49 0.90 -4.28
N LEU A 32 5.67 0.30 -4.47
CA LEU A 32 6.76 0.30 -3.47
C LEU A 32 7.74 1.45 -3.68
N VAL A 33 7.94 1.88 -4.92
CA VAL A 33 8.84 3.00 -5.25
C VAL A 33 8.13 4.12 -6.03
N PRO A 34 8.62 5.37 -5.92
CA PRO A 34 8.15 6.46 -6.78
C PRO A 34 8.30 6.12 -8.27
N LYS A 35 7.37 6.58 -9.11
CA LYS A 35 7.36 6.31 -10.56
C LYS A 35 8.67 6.71 -11.25
N ALA A 36 9.26 7.84 -10.86
CA ALA A 36 10.53 8.30 -11.40
C ALA A 36 11.67 7.29 -11.13
N LEU A 37 11.70 6.69 -9.94
CA LEU A 37 12.70 5.69 -9.57
C LEU A 37 12.46 4.36 -10.30
N ALA A 38 11.19 3.94 -10.43
CA ALA A 38 10.83 2.74 -11.19
C ALA A 38 11.29 2.81 -12.65
N ALA A 39 11.23 3.99 -13.27
CA ALA A 39 11.67 4.20 -14.66
C ALA A 39 13.19 4.07 -14.80
N GLU A 40 13.98 4.60 -13.86
CA GLU A 40 15.44 4.43 -13.88
C GLU A 40 15.84 2.97 -13.64
N TRP A 41 15.17 2.28 -12.70
CA TRP A 41 15.42 0.87 -12.43
C TRP A 41 15.08 0.00 -13.64
N ALA A 42 14.05 0.35 -14.42
CA ALA A 42 13.71 -0.34 -15.65
C ALA A 42 14.86 -0.35 -16.68
N LYS A 43 15.57 0.79 -16.80
CA LYS A 43 16.73 0.91 -17.70
C LYS A 43 17.86 -0.01 -17.24
N VAL A 44 18.18 0.02 -15.94
CA VAL A 44 19.24 -0.82 -15.35
C VAL A 44 18.94 -2.30 -15.51
N PHE A 45 17.71 -2.75 -15.23
CA PHE A 45 17.37 -4.17 -15.33
C PHE A 45 17.25 -4.68 -16.76
N LYS A 46 17.01 -3.80 -17.75
CA LYS A 46 17.00 -4.21 -19.16
C LYS A 46 18.34 -4.76 -19.62
N GLU A 47 19.43 -4.30 -19.02
CA GLU A 47 20.80 -4.73 -19.32
C GLU A 47 21.23 -5.98 -18.51
N MET A 48 20.41 -6.41 -17.53
CA MET A 48 20.72 -7.54 -16.66
C MET A 48 20.01 -8.83 -17.11
N PRO A 49 20.59 -10.01 -16.79
CA PRO A 49 19.89 -11.27 -16.91
C PRO A 49 18.60 -11.26 -16.07
N LYS A 50 17.52 -11.80 -16.65
CA LYS A 50 16.18 -11.88 -16.03
C LYS A 50 16.21 -12.40 -14.59
N SER A 51 16.92 -13.51 -14.35
CA SER A 51 17.03 -14.14 -13.03
C SER A 51 17.71 -13.24 -11.99
N VAL A 52 18.73 -12.48 -12.40
CA VAL A 52 19.44 -11.53 -11.53
C VAL A 52 18.52 -10.36 -11.20
N ALA A 53 17.84 -9.81 -12.21
CA ALA A 53 16.90 -8.71 -12.03
C ALA A 53 15.75 -9.09 -11.07
N GLU A 54 15.17 -10.30 -11.19
CA GLU A 54 14.16 -10.81 -10.26
C GLU A 54 14.70 -10.95 -8.84
N HIS A 55 15.89 -11.52 -8.70
CA HIS A 55 16.50 -11.75 -7.40
C HIS A 55 16.76 -10.44 -6.65
N VAL A 56 17.41 -9.48 -7.32
CA VAL A 56 17.69 -8.15 -6.76
C VAL A 56 16.39 -7.42 -6.42
N SER A 57 15.40 -7.44 -7.32
CA SER A 57 14.11 -6.79 -7.07
C SER A 57 13.41 -7.37 -5.84
N ARG A 58 13.43 -8.69 -5.67
CA ARG A 58 12.84 -9.36 -4.51
C ARG A 58 13.55 -9.00 -3.21
N LEU A 59 14.89 -8.96 -3.21
CA LEU A 59 15.67 -8.53 -2.05
C LEU A 59 15.35 -7.09 -1.66
N PHE A 60 15.29 -6.21 -2.66
CA PHE A 60 14.94 -4.81 -2.44
C PHE A 60 13.52 -4.64 -1.89
N CYS A 61 12.53 -5.35 -2.43
CA CYS A 61 11.16 -5.31 -1.92
C CYS A 61 11.10 -5.76 -0.46
N LYS A 62 11.76 -6.88 -0.11
CA LYS A 62 11.84 -7.36 1.28
C LYS A 62 12.47 -6.33 2.21
N TYR A 63 13.52 -5.64 1.75
CA TYR A 63 14.17 -4.59 2.52
C TYR A 63 13.21 -3.42 2.78
N ILE A 64 12.57 -2.89 1.74
CA ILE A 64 11.61 -1.78 1.85
C ILE A 64 10.42 -2.14 2.74
N GLU A 65 9.87 -3.36 2.61
CA GLU A 65 8.78 -3.83 3.45
C GLU A 65 9.18 -3.89 4.93
N LYS A 66 10.37 -4.41 5.22
CA LYS A 66 10.89 -4.48 6.58
C LYS A 66 11.10 -3.08 7.16
N GLU A 67 11.82 -2.23 6.45
CA GLU A 67 12.16 -0.88 6.89
C GLU A 67 10.91 0.00 7.04
N GLY A 68 10.00 -0.05 6.05
CA GLY A 68 8.74 0.66 6.09
C GLY A 68 7.86 0.21 7.25
N ARG A 69 7.78 -1.10 7.51
CA ARG A 69 7.06 -1.65 8.66
C ARG A 69 7.65 -1.19 9.99
N GLU A 70 8.95 -1.38 10.18
CA GLU A 70 9.62 -1.18 11.47
C GLU A 70 9.78 0.31 11.79
N LYS A 71 10.14 1.15 10.81
CA LYS A 71 10.50 2.55 11.04
C LYS A 71 9.36 3.52 10.80
N ILE A 72 8.36 3.16 9.99
CA ILE A 72 7.30 4.10 9.58
C ILE A 72 5.94 3.62 10.08
N TRP A 73 5.47 2.45 9.66
CA TRP A 73 4.11 2.01 9.93
C TRP A 73 3.89 1.67 11.40
N LYS A 74 4.75 0.85 12.01
CA LYS A 74 4.60 0.46 13.41
C LYS A 74 4.60 1.67 14.36
N PRO A 75 5.58 2.60 14.30
CA PRO A 75 5.56 3.78 15.17
C PRO A 75 4.34 4.69 14.95
N ARG A 76 3.86 4.83 13.69
CA ARG A 76 2.63 5.60 13.39
C ARG A 76 1.39 4.93 13.98
N CYS A 77 1.26 3.63 13.83
CA CYS A 77 0.15 2.87 14.40
C CYS A 77 0.17 2.95 15.93
N GLU A 78 1.32 2.74 16.56
CA GLU A 78 1.49 2.83 18.02
C GLU A 78 1.11 4.23 18.53
N ARG A 79 1.59 5.29 17.87
CA ARG A 79 1.21 6.67 18.22
C ARG A 79 -0.28 6.92 18.10
N THR A 80 -0.91 6.36 17.07
CA THR A 80 -2.36 6.50 16.86
C THR A 80 -3.13 5.78 17.95
N VAL A 81 -2.74 4.55 18.28
CA VAL A 81 -3.34 3.76 19.36
C VAL A 81 -3.18 4.47 20.71
N GLU A 82 -2.01 5.06 20.98
CA GLU A 82 -1.79 5.77 22.24
C GLU A 82 -2.62 7.05 22.33
N TRP A 83 -2.71 7.81 21.24
CA TRP A 83 -3.61 8.96 21.16
C TRP A 83 -5.08 8.55 21.35
N GLU A 84 -5.53 7.45 20.74
CA GLU A 84 -6.90 6.94 20.92
C GLU A 84 -7.21 6.59 22.38
N LYS A 85 -6.26 5.95 23.08
CA LYS A 85 -6.41 5.66 24.52
C LYS A 85 -6.55 6.94 25.33
N GLN A 86 -5.74 7.97 25.06
CA GLN A 86 -5.84 9.27 25.72
C GLN A 86 -7.20 9.94 25.49
N GLN A 87 -7.82 9.72 24.33
CA GLN A 87 -9.17 10.20 24.03
C GLN A 87 -10.29 9.30 24.56
N GLY A 88 -9.97 8.20 25.27
CA GLY A 88 -10.95 7.21 25.72
C GLY A 88 -11.67 6.50 24.56
N ILE A 89 -11.07 6.48 23.36
CA ILE A 89 -11.56 5.74 22.20
C ILE A 89 -11.17 4.28 22.39
N THR A 90 -12.13 3.48 22.85
CA THR A 90 -11.96 2.04 22.99
C THR A 90 -12.41 1.31 21.73
N GLU A 91 -11.98 0.06 21.58
CA GLU A 91 -12.38 -0.81 20.47
C GLU A 91 -13.91 -0.95 20.36
N ARG A 92 -14.60 -0.99 21.51
CA ARG A 92 -16.07 -0.93 21.58
C ARG A 92 -16.68 0.34 20.97
N ARG A 93 -16.00 1.48 21.03
CA ARG A 93 -16.45 2.75 20.42
C ARG A 93 -16.20 2.80 18.91
N LYS A 94 -15.18 2.10 18.40
CA LYS A 94 -14.87 2.04 16.95
C LYS A 94 -15.92 1.28 16.13
N HIS A 95 -16.56 0.28 16.74
CA HIS A 95 -17.58 -0.54 16.08
C HIS A 95 -19.00 -0.02 16.25
N LYS A 96 -19.20 1.09 16.97
CA LYS A 96 -20.50 1.75 16.98
C LYS A 96 -20.69 2.47 15.64
N PRO A 97 -21.87 2.34 15.00
CA PRO A 97 -22.25 3.23 13.91
C PRO A 97 -22.04 4.68 14.38
N PRO A 98 -21.58 5.59 13.50
CA PRO A 98 -21.54 7.00 13.85
C PRO A 98 -22.92 7.40 14.36
N GLU A 99 -22.97 7.94 15.58
CA GLU A 99 -24.19 8.54 16.11
C GLU A 99 -24.67 9.54 15.05
N GLU A 100 -25.92 9.42 14.60
CA GLU A 100 -26.44 10.32 13.56
C GLU A 100 -26.22 11.75 14.04
N ARG A 101 -25.35 12.47 13.33
CA ARG A 101 -25.09 13.87 13.62
C ARG A 101 -26.44 14.59 13.65
N PRO A 102 -26.80 15.30 14.74
CA PRO A 102 -28.10 15.95 14.81
C PRO A 102 -28.28 16.82 13.56
N ARG A 103 -29.37 16.59 12.83
CA ARG A 103 -29.74 17.41 11.69
C ARG A 103 -30.33 18.70 12.25
N THR A 104 -29.49 19.73 12.40
CA THR A 104 -29.93 21.12 12.49
C THR A 104 -30.34 21.63 11.12
#